data_AF-D9UE78-F1
#
_entry.id   AF-D9UE78-F1
#
_cell.length_a   1.000
_cell.length_b   1.000
_cell.length_c   1.000
_cell.angle_alpha   90.00
_cell.angle_beta   90.00
_cell.angle_gamma   90.00
#
_symmetry.space_group_name_H-M   'P 1'
#
loop_
_entity.id
_entity.type
_entity.pdbx_description
1 polymer ?
#
loop_
_entity_poly.entity_id
_entity_poly.type
_entity_poly.pdbx_seq_one_letter_code
_entity_poly.pdbx_strand_id
1 'polypeptide(L)' 'MEWRLDPSGSHRVHEASGHDLRVVVICDEGYASSLAAESLRRLGLHRATDLDGGFQAWRAAGLPVVPGPGTAARPAVES' A
#
# COMPACT_ATOMS: atom_id res chain seq x y z
N MET A 1 8.52 1.60 -8.07
CA MET A 1 8.09 2.82 -7.31
C MET A 1 8.53 2.76 -5.85
N GLU A 2 9.20 1.69 -5.41
CA GLU A 2 9.63 1.49 -4.02
C GLU A 2 10.70 2.46 -3.53
N TRP A 3 11.46 3.09 -4.44
CA TRP A 3 12.55 4.03 -4.12
C TRP A 3 12.11 5.22 -3.27
N ARG A 4 10.82 5.61 -3.32
CA ARG A 4 10.31 6.70 -2.48
C ARG A 4 10.20 6.32 -1.00
N LEU A 5 10.18 5.03 -0.69
CA LEU A 5 10.18 4.53 0.68
C LEU A 5 11.57 4.17 1.18
N ASP A 6 12.58 4.17 0.30
CA ASP A 6 13.97 3.94 0.71
C ASP A 6 14.45 5.08 1.64
N PRO A 7 14.76 4.79 2.92
CA PRO A 7 15.20 5.82 3.85
C PRO A 7 16.54 6.44 3.46
N SER A 8 17.37 5.77 2.65
CA SER A 8 18.65 6.33 2.20
C SER A 8 18.54 7.23 0.96
N GLY A 9 17.39 7.23 0.30
CA GLY A 9 17.18 7.87 -1.00
C GLY A 9 16.95 9.38 -0.90
N SER A 10 17.57 10.13 -1.81
CA SER A 10 17.39 11.59 -1.92
C SER A 10 15.97 12.02 -2.34
N HIS A 11 15.19 11.11 -2.93
CA HIS A 11 13.81 11.34 -3.38
C HIS A 11 12.75 10.69 -2.49
N ARG A 12 13.12 10.31 -1.26
CA ARG A 12 12.22 9.68 -0.30
C ARG A 12 11.05 10.59 0.09
N VAL A 13 9.92 10.00 0.45
CA VAL A 13 8.87 10.74 1.16
C VAL A 13 9.33 11.08 2.58
N HIS A 14 8.78 12.13 3.16
CA HIS A 14 9.20 12.60 4.49
C HIS A 14 8.96 11.54 5.58
N GLU A 15 7.93 10.72 5.41
CA GLU A 15 7.53 9.63 6.29
C GLU A 15 8.55 8.48 6.33
N ALA A 16 9.35 8.31 5.27
CA ALA A 16 10.42 7.31 5.17
C ALA A 16 11.66 7.73 5.99
N SER A 17 11.44 7.94 7.27
CA SER A 17 12.39 8.55 8.22
C SER A 17 13.50 7.61 8.68
N GLY A 18 13.35 6.30 8.51
CA GLY A 18 14.36 5.31 8.89
C GLY A 18 13.94 3.87 8.58
N HIS A 19 14.91 2.95 8.68
CA HIS A 19 14.69 1.53 8.36
C HIS A 19 13.80 0.80 9.37
N ASP A 20 13.65 1.34 10.58
CA ASP A 20 12.76 0.81 11.64
C ASP A 20 11.28 1.12 11.43
N LEU A 21 10.93 1.89 10.40
CA LEU A 21 9.55 2.25 10.09
C LEU A 21 8.69 0.99 9.84
N ARG A 22 7.54 0.91 10.52
CA ARG A 22 6.52 -0.09 10.26
C ARG A 22 5.73 0.31 9.02
N VAL A 23 5.93 -0.39 7.91
CA VAL A 23 5.17 -0.17 6.68
C VAL A 23 4.22 -1.34 6.48
N VAL A 24 2.92 -1.05 6.39
CA VAL A 24 1.90 -2.06 6.04
C VAL A 24 1.37 -1.73 4.66
N VAL A 25 1.65 -2.59 3.68
CA VAL A 25 1.18 -2.41 2.29
C VAL A 25 -0.09 -3.22 2.10
N ILE A 26 -1.10 -2.62 1.47
CA ILE A 26 -2.41 -3.26 1.28
C ILE A 26 -2.78 -3.18 -0.21
N CYS A 27 -3.14 -4.31 -0.80
CA CYS A 27 -3.89 -4.36 -2.05
C CYS A 27 -5.26 -5.02 -1.83
N ASP A 28 -6.02 -5.28 -2.88
CA ASP A 28 -7.39 -5.79 -2.74
C ASP A 28 -7.44 -7.18 -2.05
N GLU A 29 -6.64 -8.14 -2.52
CA GLU A 29 -6.66 -9.54 -2.05
C GLU A 29 -5.35 -10.03 -1.41
N GLY A 30 -4.36 -9.15 -1.22
CA GLY A 30 -3.07 -9.47 -0.58
C GLY A 30 -1.92 -9.86 -1.53
N TYR A 31 -2.19 -10.44 -2.71
CA TYR A 31 -1.13 -10.99 -3.58
C TYR A 31 -0.07 -9.97 -4.02
N ALA A 32 -0.51 -8.82 -4.54
CA ALA A 32 0.41 -7.78 -5.00
C ALA A 32 1.15 -7.10 -3.84
N SER A 33 0.48 -6.94 -2.69
CA SER A 33 1.09 -6.34 -1.51
C SER A 33 2.19 -7.20 -0.88
N SER A 34 2.09 -8.54 -0.95
CA SER A 34 3.15 -9.41 -0.42
C SER A 34 4.45 -9.24 -1.21
N LEU A 35 4.38 -9.14 -2.54
CA LEU A 35 5.55 -8.85 -3.39
C LEU A 35 6.13 -7.45 -3.10
N ALA A 36 5.27 -6.45 -2.92
CA ALA A 36 5.71 -5.11 -2.58
C ALA A 36 6.39 -5.05 -1.20
N ALA A 37 5.85 -5.76 -0.19
CA ALA A 37 6.46 -5.87 1.14
C ALA A 37 7.84 -6.54 1.05
N GLU A 38 7.99 -7.56 0.21
CA GLU A 38 9.25 -8.24 -0.05
C GLU A 38 10.30 -7.29 -0.68
N SER A 39 9.93 -6.51 -1.70
CA SER A 39 10.78 -5.46 -2.28
C SER A 39 11.22 -4.43 -1.24
N LEU A 40 10.32 -3.97 -0.36
CA LEU A 40 10.65 -3.00 0.69
C LEU A 40 11.63 -3.58 1.72
N ARG A 41 11.50 -4.86 2.07
CA ARG A 41 12.45 -5.55 2.93
C ARG A 41 13.84 -5.64 2.30
N ARG A 42 13.93 -5.80 0.97
CA ARG A 42 15.22 -5.74 0.24
C ARG A 42 15.89 -4.37 0.31
N LEU A 43 15.11 -3.29 0.46
CA LEU A 43 15.60 -1.93 0.74
C LEU A 43 15.94 -1.69 2.23
N GLY A 44 15.88 -2.73 3.06
CA GLY A 44 16.23 -2.66 4.48
C GLY A 44 15.09 -2.19 5.40
N LEU A 45 13.87 -1.97 4.88
CA LEU A 45 12.67 -1.77 5.70
C LEU A 45 12.24 -3.11 6.29
N HIS A 46 12.98 -3.57 7.28
CA HIS A 46 12.88 -4.92 7.85
C HIS A 46 11.55 -5.19 8.55
N ARG A 47 10.75 -4.14 8.82
CA ARG A 47 9.41 -4.24 9.39
C ARG A 47 8.29 -4.07 8.36
N ALA A 48 8.59 -4.08 7.07
CA ALA A 48 7.58 -4.05 6.03
C ALA A 48 6.81 -5.37 5.99
N THR A 49 5.49 -5.27 5.95
CA THR A 49 4.54 -6.39 5.90
C THR A 49 3.33 -6.01 5.07
N ASP A 50 2.53 -7.00 4.70
CA ASP A 50 1.22 -6.83 4.11
C ASP A 50 0.10 -7.32 5.05
N LEU A 51 -1.14 -7.04 4.65
CA LEU A 51 -2.35 -7.51 5.31
C LEU A 51 -2.82 -8.80 4.63
N ASP A 52 -2.94 -9.88 5.41
CA ASP A 52 -3.44 -11.16 4.90
C ASP A 52 -4.87 -11.02 4.33
N GLY A 53 -5.07 -11.52 3.11
CA GLY A 53 -6.32 -11.37 2.36
C GLY A 53 -6.66 -9.94 1.92
N GLY A 54 -5.75 -8.97 2.10
CA GLY A 54 -5.89 -7.60 1.62
C GLY A 54 -7.10 -6.83 2.18
N PHE A 55 -7.51 -5.80 1.45
CA PHE A 55 -8.64 -4.96 1.81
C PHE A 55 -9.96 -5.75 1.94
N GLN A 56 -10.15 -6.81 1.16
CA GLN A 56 -11.35 -7.66 1.29
C GLN A 56 -11.44 -8.30 2.68
N ALA A 57 -10.33 -8.82 3.21
CA ALA A 57 -10.29 -9.38 4.56
C ALA A 57 -10.52 -8.31 5.65
N TRP A 58 -9.94 -7.11 5.49
CA TRP A 58 -10.18 -5.97 6.40
C TRP A 58 -11.68 -5.64 6.49
N ARG A 59 -12.33 -5.54 5.32
CA ARG A 59 -13.75 -5.25 5.22
C ARG A 59 -14.61 -6.37 5.78
N ALA A 60 -14.27 -7.63 5.48
CA ALA A 60 -15.00 -8.80 5.99
C ALA A 60 -14.90 -8.92 7.52
N ALA A 61 -13.79 -8.46 8.12
CA ALA A 61 -13.64 -8.37 9.56
C ALA A 61 -14.46 -7.24 10.21
N GLY A 62 -15.19 -6.44 9.43
CA GLY A 62 -16.03 -5.34 9.94
C GLY A 62 -15.22 -4.15 10.45
N LEU A 63 -13.96 -4.01 10.03
CA LEU A 63 -13.11 -2.90 10.43
C LEU A 63 -13.50 -1.60 9.72
N PRO A 64 -13.15 -0.41 10.27
CA PRO A 64 -13.54 0.86 9.70
C PRO A 64 -13.08 1.04 8.25
N VAL A 65 -14.01 1.45 7.38
CA VAL A 65 -13.75 1.79 5.99
C VAL A 65 -14.46 3.11 5.69
N VAL A 66 -13.73 4.06 5.13
CA VAL A 66 -14.32 5.29 4.60
C VAL A 66 -14.52 5.09 3.09
N PRO A 67 -15.75 5.23 2.57
CA PRO A 67 -15.99 5.20 1.14
C PRO A 67 -15.12 6.25 0.44
N GLY A 68 -14.43 5.85 -0.63
CA GLY A 68 -13.73 6.81 -1.47
C GLY A 68 -14.73 7.80 -2.08
N PRO A 69 -14.28 8.98 -2.54
CA PRO A 69 -15.11 9.85 -3.35
C PRO A 69 -15.64 9.00 -4.52
N GLY A 70 -16.97 8.86 -4.59
CA GLY A 70 -17.58 8.07 -5.66
C GLY A 70 -17.10 8.64 -6.99
N THR A 71 -16.43 7.83 -7.80
CA THR A 71 -16.14 8.20 -9.19
C THR A 71 -17.49 8.43 -9.85
N ALA A 72 -17.86 9.69 -10.08
CA ALA A 72 -18.96 9.99 -10.99
C ALA A 72 -18.61 9.29 -12.30
N ALA A 73 -19.45 8.33 -12.70
CA ALA A 73 -19.23 7.58 -13.93
C ALA A 73 -19.06 8.59 -15.07
N ARG A 74 -17.92 8.50 -15.76
CA ARG A 74 -17.66 9.29 -16.97
C ARG A 74 -18.80 8.95 -17.95
N PRO A 75 -19.64 9.90 -18.41
CA PRO A 75 -20.73 9.57 -19.30
C PRO A 75 -20.15 8.91 -20.55
N ALA A 76 -20.77 7.80 -20.97
CA ALA A 76 -20.40 7.13 -22.21
C ALA A 76 -20.60 8.13 -23.35
N VAL A 77 -19.54 8.37 -24.12
CA VAL A 77 -19.66 9.05 -25.41
C VAL A 77 -20.34 8.06 -26.35
N GLU A 78 -21.62 8.28 -26.66
CA GLU A 78 -22.32 7.60 -27.74
C GLU A 78 -21.78 8.13 -29.09
N SER A 79 -21.58 7.21 -30.04
CA SER A 79 -20.90 7.43 -31.34
C SER A 79 -21.76 8.15 -32.36
#